data_AF-A0A3N7ESW9-F1
#
_entry.id   AF-A0A3N7ESW9-F1
#
_cell.length_a   1.000
_cell.length_b   1.000
_cell.length_c   1.000
_cell.angle_alpha   90.00
_cell.angle_beta   90.00
_cell.angle_gamma   90.00
#
_symmetry.space_group_name_H-M   'P 1'
#
loop_
_entity.id
_entity.type
_entity.pdbx_description
1 polymer ?
#
loop_
_entity_poly.entity_id
_entity_poly.type
_entity_poly.pdbx_seq_one_letter_code
_entity_poly.pdbx_strand_id
1 'polypeptide(L)'
;MKRLHLSKVPEKLHSLVELAERFGVADDRGRELVRRSATPEELQHLRESVRRHDDELDAWLAGTESFGPAYSDEYIAFSAMRMTADGA
;
A
#
# COMPACT_ATOMS: atom_id res chain seq x y z
N MET A 1 -11.52 -7.11 -2.29
CA MET A 1 -10.64 -6.03 -2.79
C MET A 1 -10.39 -6.25 -4.27
N LYS A 2 -10.07 -5.17 -4.99
CA LYS A 2 -9.82 -5.20 -6.43
C LYS A 2 -8.40 -5.71 -6.66
N ARG A 3 -8.23 -6.63 -7.62
CA ARG A 3 -6.92 -7.14 -8.02
C ARG A 3 -6.14 -6.02 -8.71
N LEU A 4 -4.90 -5.77 -8.30
CA LEU A 4 -4.05 -4.72 -8.84
C LEU A 4 -3.35 -5.17 -10.13
N HIS A 5 -3.06 -4.21 -11.01
CA HIS A 5 -2.35 -4.46 -12.26
C HIS A 5 -0.86 -4.14 -12.11
N LEU A 6 -0.01 -5.18 -12.18
CA LEU A 6 1.46 -5.03 -12.09
C LEU A 6 2.02 -4.04 -13.12
N SER A 7 1.42 -3.92 -14.30
CA SER A 7 1.85 -2.97 -15.33
C SER A 7 1.68 -1.50 -14.94
N LYS A 8 0.95 -1.22 -13.86
CA LYS A 8 0.74 0.13 -13.28
C LYS A 8 1.53 0.36 -12.00
N VAL A 9 2.29 -0.64 -11.56
CA VAL A 9 3.15 -0.56 -10.37
C VAL A 9 4.60 -0.61 -10.85
N PRO A 10 5.50 0.24 -10.31
CA PRO A 10 6.93 0.12 -10.59
C PRO A 10 7.45 -1.29 -10.26
N GLU A 11 8.30 -1.86 -11.11
CA GLU A 11 8.80 -3.24 -10.97
C GLU A 11 9.41 -3.52 -9.59
N LYS A 12 10.12 -2.53 -9.04
CA LYS A 12 10.73 -2.62 -7.71
C LYS A 12 9.73 -2.79 -6.56
N LEU A 13 8.46 -2.46 -6.79
CA LEU A 13 7.38 -2.51 -5.82
C LEU A 13 6.43 -3.68 -6.06
N HIS A 14 6.67 -4.53 -7.06
CA HIS A 14 5.80 -5.69 -7.35
C HIS A 14 5.71 -6.67 -6.18
N SER A 15 6.77 -6.79 -5.37
CA SER A 15 6.80 -7.59 -4.15
C SER A 15 5.76 -7.14 -3.11
N LEU A 16 5.33 -5.88 -3.14
CA LEU A 16 4.36 -5.32 -2.20
C LEU A 16 2.92 -5.46 -2.68
N VAL A 17 2.67 -5.95 -3.89
CA VAL A 17 1.33 -5.93 -4.50
C VAL A 17 0.34 -6.76 -3.70
N GLU A 18 0.72 -7.94 -3.23
CA GLU A 18 -0.15 -8.76 -2.37
C GLU A 18 -0.44 -8.07 -1.02
N LEU A 19 0.54 -7.35 -0.47
CA LEU A 19 0.35 -6.55 0.74
C LEU A 19 -0.57 -5.36 0.47
N ALA A 20 -0.46 -4.69 -0.68
CA ALA A 20 -1.33 -3.59 -1.06
C ALA A 20 -2.76 -4.08 -1.33
N GLU A 21 -2.92 -5.26 -1.94
CA GLU A 21 -4.21 -5.92 -2.13
C GLU A 21 -4.87 -6.37 -0.83
N ARG A 22 -4.09 -6.53 0.25
CA ARG A 22 -4.60 -6.94 1.56
C ARG A 22 -4.81 -5.76 2.51
N PHE A 23 -3.86 -4.84 2.58
CA PHE A 23 -3.79 -3.75 3.56
C PHE A 23 -4.03 -2.36 2.95
N GLY A 24 -4.14 -2.26 1.63
CA GLY A 24 -4.39 -1.02 0.89
C GLY A 24 -5.84 -0.60 0.83
N VAL A 25 -6.54 -0.61 1.97
CA VAL A 25 -7.94 -0.17 2.04
C VAL A 25 -8.01 1.33 2.30
N ALA A 26 -8.49 2.08 1.31
CA ALA A 26 -8.61 3.54 1.40
C ALA A 26 -9.66 4.01 2.42
N ASP A 27 -10.76 3.26 2.55
CA ASP A 27 -11.81 3.56 3.53
C ASP A 27 -11.31 3.39 4.96
N ASP A 28 -11.54 4.38 5.81
CA ASP A 28 -11.04 4.40 7.19
C ASP A 28 -11.58 3.24 8.04
N ARG A 29 -12.86 2.91 7.91
CA ARG A 29 -13.47 1.80 8.67
C ARG A 29 -12.96 0.45 8.17
N GLY A 30 -12.82 0.30 6.86
CA GLY A 30 -12.27 -0.89 6.24
C GLY A 30 -10.80 -1.10 6.60
N ARG A 31 -10.00 -0.03 6.61
CA ARG A 31 -8.59 -0.07 7.02
C ARG A 31 -8.43 -0.52 8.46
N GLU A 32 -9.25 0.03 9.36
CA GLU A 32 -9.26 -0.38 10.77
C GLU A 32 -9.68 -1.85 10.94
N LEU A 33 -10.68 -2.29 10.19
CA LEU A 33 -11.13 -3.68 10.23
C LEU A 33 -10.02 -4.64 9.80
N VAL A 34 -9.33 -4.34 8.68
CA VAL A 34 -8.21 -5.15 8.20
C VAL A 34 -7.10 -5.19 9.26
N ARG A 35 -6.73 -4.04 9.82
CA ARG A 35 -5.70 -3.94 10.87
C ARG A 35 -6.04 -4.79 12.09
N ARG A 36 -7.29 -4.75 12.57
CA ARG A 36 -7.75 -5.57 13.71
C ARG A 36 -7.82 -7.05 13.41
N SER A 37 -8.06 -7.41 12.15
CA SER A 37 -8.15 -8.82 11.72
C SER A 37 -6.78 -9.45 11.47
N ALA A 38 -5.72 -8.64 11.35
CA ALA A 38 -4.38 -9.10 11.09
C ALA A 38 -3.69 -9.57 12.37
N THR A 39 -2.84 -10.59 12.22
CA THR A 39 -1.97 -11.06 13.30
C THR A 39 -0.80 -10.09 13.53
N PRO A 40 -0.18 -10.08 14.72
CA PRO A 40 1.02 -9.29 14.98
C PRO A 40 2.15 -9.56 13.97
N GLU A 41 2.32 -10.81 13.55
CA GLU A 41 3.34 -11.23 12.59
C GLU A 41 3.08 -10.65 11.19
N GLU A 42 1.83 -10.58 10.76
CA GLU A 42 1.45 -9.97 9.49
C GLU A 42 1.65 -8.46 9.50
N LEU A 43 1.35 -7.80 10.62
CA LEU A 43 1.61 -6.37 10.78
C LEU A 43 3.12 -6.07 10.85
N GLN A 44 3.90 -6.92 11.52
CA GLN A 44 5.35 -6.81 11.50
C GLN A 44 5.91 -6.98 10.08
N HIS A 45 5.47 -8.01 9.37
CA HIS A 45 5.88 -8.26 8.00
C HIS A 45 5.52 -7.10 7.06
N LEU A 46 4.32 -6.52 7.23
CA LEU A 46 3.89 -5.31 6.51
C LEU A 46 4.85 -4.15 6.77
N ARG A 47 5.13 -3.82 8.04
CA ARG A 47 6.04 -2.70 8.39
C ARG A 47 7.43 -2.90 7.85
N GLU A 48 7.99 -4.11 7.98
CA GLU A 48 9.32 -4.42 7.48
C GLU A 48 9.40 -4.32 5.95
N SER A 49 8.36 -4.76 5.25
CA SER A 49 8.29 -4.72 3.79
C SER A 49 8.14 -3.29 3.27
N VAL A 50 7.28 -2.48 3.90
CA VAL A 50 7.16 -1.05 3.58
C VAL A 50 8.48 -0.33 3.84
N ARG A 51 9.10 -0.51 5.01
CA ARG A 51 10.38 0.13 5.36
C ARG A 51 11.52 -0.25 4.42
N ARG A 52 11.54 -1.48 3.89
CA ARG A 52 12.55 -1.93 2.93
C ARG A 52 12.48 -1.18 1.59
N HIS A 53 11.30 -0.67 1.25
CA HIS A 53 11.01 -0.01 -0.03
C HIS A 53 10.66 1.47 0.14
N ASP A 54 11.01 2.09 1.27
CA ASP A 54 10.56 3.44 1.63
C ASP A 54 11.01 4.47 0.58
N ASP A 55 12.26 4.37 0.10
CA ASP A 55 12.79 5.24 -0.96
C ASP A 55 12.04 5.09 -2.30
N GLU A 56 11.74 3.85 -2.71
CA GLU A 56 10.97 3.59 -3.93
C GLU A 56 9.50 4.04 -3.81
N LEU A 57 8.91 3.84 -2.64
CA LEU A 57 7.55 4.28 -2.33
C LEU A 57 7.47 5.80 -2.34
N ASP A 58 8.42 6.50 -1.72
CA ASP A 58 8.51 7.96 -1.76
C ASP A 58 8.68 8.49 -3.18
N ALA A 59 9.62 7.92 -3.94
CA ALA A 59 9.88 8.35 -5.31
C ALA A 59 8.64 8.21 -6.21
N TRP A 60 7.87 7.14 -6.05
CA TRP A 60 6.67 6.92 -6.85
C TRP A 60 5.45 7.70 -6.33
N LEU A 61 5.14 7.59 -5.04
CA LEU A 61 3.94 8.19 -4.45
C LEU A 61 4.02 9.71 -4.29
N ALA A 62 5.21 10.30 -4.25
CA ALA A 62 5.41 11.75 -4.37
C ALA A 62 5.67 12.20 -5.83
N GLY A 63 5.66 11.27 -6.78
CA GLY A 63 5.93 11.51 -8.19
C GLY A 63 4.74 12.13 -8.94
N THR A 64 4.77 12.04 -10.26
CA THR A 64 3.78 12.68 -11.16
C THR A 64 2.34 12.25 -10.92
N GLU A 65 2.11 11.02 -10.44
CA GLU A 65 0.76 10.52 -10.13
C GLU A 65 0.12 11.25 -8.95
N SER A 66 0.91 11.89 -8.07
CA SER A 66 0.40 12.65 -6.93
C SER A 66 -0.27 13.98 -7.31
N PHE A 67 -0.05 14.47 -8.54
CA PHE A 67 -0.57 15.75 -9.03
C PHE A 67 -1.82 15.62 -9.91
N GLY A 68 -2.28 14.40 -10.19
CA GLY A 68 -3.39 14.13 -11.10
C GLY A 68 -4.77 14.38 -10.48
N PRO A 69 -5.80 14.70 -11.29
CA PRO A 69 -7.18 14.84 -10.81
C PRO A 69 -7.85 13.48 -10.50
N ALA A 70 -7.21 12.37 -10.87
CA ALA A 70 -7.67 11.01 -10.65
C ALA A 70 -6.49 10.09 -10.37
N TYR A 71 -6.61 9.25 -9.34
CA TYR A 71 -5.59 8.29 -8.93
C TYR A 71 -5.93 6.88 -9.42
N SER A 72 -4.91 6.11 -9.76
CA SER A 72 -5.06 4.69 -10.08
C SER A 72 -5.46 3.90 -8.82
N ASP A 73 -6.11 2.74 -9.00
CA ASP A 73 -6.42 1.85 -7.87
C ASP A 73 -5.13 1.40 -7.18
N GLU A 74 -4.07 1.20 -7.95
CA GLU A 74 -2.73 0.86 -7.47
C GLU A 74 -2.15 1.96 -6.58
N TYR A 75 -2.15 3.21 -7.05
CA TYR A 75 -1.66 4.35 -6.28
C TYR A 75 -2.41 4.48 -4.95
N ILE A 76 -3.75 4.36 -4.99
CA ILE A 76 -4.60 4.43 -3.80
C ILE A 76 -4.27 3.28 -2.84
N ALA A 77 -4.17 2.04 -3.34
CA ALA A 77 -3.90 0.88 -2.52
C ALA A 77 -2.52 0.95 -1.84
N PHE A 78 -1.49 1.38 -2.58
CA PHE A 78 -0.15 1.53 -2.02
C PHE A 78 -0.07 2.67 -1.00
N SER A 79 -0.74 3.79 -1.26
CA SER A 79 -0.84 4.90 -0.31
C SER A 79 -1.55 4.47 0.97
N ALA A 80 -2.69 3.79 0.85
CA ALA A 80 -3.45 3.28 1.99
C ALA A 80 -2.70 2.18 2.76
N MET A 81 -1.95 1.32 2.07
CA MET A 81 -1.12 0.29 2.68
C MET A 81 -0.04 0.91 3.56
N ARG A 82 0.62 1.98 3.10
CA ARG A 82 1.62 2.72 3.89
C ARG A 82 0.99 3.32 5.15
N MET A 83 -0.18 3.95 5.03
CA MET A 83 -0.92 4.46 6.19
C MET A 83 -1.27 3.34 7.20
N THR A 84 -1.62 2.14 6.73
CA THR A 84 -1.85 0.98 7.59
C THR A 84 -0.57 0.57 8.32
N ALA A 85 0.57 0.55 7.62
CA ALA A 85 1.87 0.19 8.19
C ALA A 85 2.31 1.17 9.29
N ASP A 86 2.16 2.48 9.04
CA ASP A 86 2.55 3.55 9.97
C ASP A 86 1.68 3.57 11.24
N GLY A 87 0.38 3.24 11.10
CA GLY A 87 -0.56 3.20 12.20
C GLY A 87 -0.60 1.87 12.95
N ALA A 88 0.06 0.82 12.46
CA ALA A 88 0.04 -0.49 13.08
C ALA A 88 0.93 -0.53 14.33
#